data_AF-A0AAD1K5D7-F1
#
_entry.id   AF-A0AAD1K5D7-F1
#
_cell.length_a   1.000
_cell.length_b   1.000
_cell.length_c   1.000
_cell.angle_alpha   90.00
_cell.angle_beta   90.00
_cell.angle_gamma   90.00
#
_symmetry.space_group_name_H-M   'P 1'
#
loop_
_entity.id
_entity.type
_entity.pdbx_description
1 polymer ?
#
loop_
_entity_poly.entity_id
_entity_poly.type
_entity_poly.pdbx_seq_one_letter_code
_entity_poly.pdbx_strand_id
1 'polypeptide(L)'
;MTLMLWSKMPSKWIAEGILRESFSGGRSVSDDIAALKLFIVLCLLAKQVNRSSGSSVDDVLEIRATYDQLTDMCSLSRSLVSRGLKKLHITGLLSSAGVRTKTYTFTQGVYRGWCKLPKRALVRNEEEIPAMKAFLNRYSHERDALKCFLYILASRSNSRTYVDLSRGTIAQKTGVSLDAIDGAIGFLQSTSLISKVEDKGFLANSIRRDLSERLHRYWVIGSSSLNYKTYSVESEDSILVREPSLYFMENNRR
;
A
#
# COMPACT_ATOMS: atom_id res chain seq x y z
N MET A 1 10.12 -8.00 20.14
CA MET A 1 8.77 -7.81 19.55
C MET A 1 8.76 -8.45 18.17
N THR A 2 7.73 -9.23 17.83
CA THR A 2 7.64 -9.91 16.54
C THR A 2 7.19 -8.92 15.47
N LEU A 3 8.08 -8.53 14.56
CA LEU A 3 7.74 -7.64 13.45
C LEU A 3 6.70 -8.34 12.55
N MET A 4 5.50 -7.78 12.44
CA MET A 4 4.47 -8.32 11.54
C MET A 4 4.98 -8.35 10.10
N LEU A 5 4.73 -9.46 9.38
CA LEU A 5 5.16 -9.62 7.99
C LEU A 5 4.53 -8.56 7.07
N TRP A 6 3.27 -8.22 7.34
CA TRP A 6 2.48 -7.28 6.56
C TRP A 6 1.50 -6.49 7.44
N SER A 7 1.00 -5.36 6.90
CA SER A 7 -0.09 -4.58 7.47
C SER A 7 -1.32 -4.62 6.57
N LYS A 8 -2.50 -4.41 7.15
CA LYS A 8 -3.74 -4.19 6.36
C LYS A 8 -3.68 -2.80 5.71
N MET A 9 -3.93 -2.75 4.41
CA MET A 9 -4.06 -1.50 3.64
C MET A 9 -5.45 -1.47 3.01
N PRO A 10 -6.32 -0.51 3.35
CA PRO A 10 -7.59 -0.32 2.64
C PRO A 10 -7.33 -0.12 1.15
N SER A 11 -8.01 -0.90 0.30
CA SER A 11 -7.77 -0.91 -1.14
C SER A 11 -9.05 -0.79 -1.96
N LYS A 12 -10.23 -0.84 -1.31
CA LYS A 12 -11.53 -0.71 -1.98
C LYS A 12 -11.64 0.60 -2.76
N TRP A 13 -11.16 1.70 -2.20
CA TRP A 13 -11.16 3.02 -2.85
C TRP A 13 -10.42 3.03 -4.20
N ILE A 14 -9.42 2.15 -4.38
CA ILE A 14 -8.69 2.02 -5.64
C ILE A 14 -9.60 1.36 -6.69
N ALA A 15 -10.33 0.32 -6.31
CA ALA A 15 -11.30 -0.34 -7.19
C ALA A 15 -12.49 0.59 -7.54
N GLU A 16 -12.88 1.46 -6.60
CA GLU A 16 -13.93 2.48 -6.75
C GLU A 16 -13.50 3.68 -7.61
N GLY A 17 -12.24 3.76 -8.06
CA GLY A 17 -11.78 4.78 -9.01
C GLY A 17 -11.18 6.04 -8.37
N ILE A 18 -11.25 6.19 -7.04
CA ILE A 18 -10.76 7.38 -6.32
C ILE A 18 -9.28 7.65 -6.62
N LEU A 19 -8.46 6.60 -6.78
CA LEU A 19 -7.04 6.75 -7.16
C LEU A 19 -6.87 7.50 -8.50
N ARG A 20 -7.64 7.11 -9.51
CA ARG A 20 -7.61 7.74 -10.83
C ARG A 20 -8.17 9.15 -10.79
N GLU A 21 -9.30 9.34 -10.12
CA GLU A 21 -10.04 10.59 -10.14
C GLU A 21 -9.36 11.69 -9.32
N SER A 22 -8.82 11.33 -8.15
CA SER A 22 -8.31 12.30 -7.18
C SER A 22 -6.79 12.55 -7.27
N PHE A 23 -6.03 11.67 -7.93
CA PHE A 23 -4.55 11.73 -7.96
C PHE A 23 -3.98 11.78 -9.38
N SER A 24 -4.66 12.48 -10.30
CA SER A 24 -4.20 12.64 -11.70
C SER A 24 -4.00 14.12 -12.10
N GLY A 25 -4.20 15.07 -11.18
CA GLY A 25 -4.12 16.50 -11.47
C GLY A 25 -2.69 17.00 -11.67
N GLY A 26 -2.43 17.73 -12.77
CA GLY A 26 -1.08 18.27 -13.07
C GLY A 26 -0.63 19.41 -12.16
N ARG A 27 -1.56 20.18 -11.56
CA ARG A 27 -1.24 21.33 -10.69
C ARG A 27 -0.96 20.95 -9.23
N SER A 28 -1.17 19.68 -8.86
CA SER A 28 -1.08 19.20 -7.47
C SER A 28 -0.13 18.01 -7.31
N VAL A 29 0.83 17.81 -8.20
CA VAL A 29 1.72 16.62 -8.21
C VAL A 29 2.39 16.38 -6.86
N SER A 30 2.96 17.42 -6.24
CA SER A 30 3.62 17.29 -4.93
C SER A 30 2.66 16.95 -3.80
N ASP A 31 1.44 17.48 -3.84
CA ASP A 31 0.38 17.17 -2.87
C ASP A 31 -0.16 15.74 -3.05
N ASP A 32 -0.28 15.27 -4.30
CA ASP A 32 -0.64 13.91 -4.64
C ASP A 32 0.41 12.93 -4.11
N ILE A 33 1.70 13.20 -4.36
CA ILE A 33 2.81 12.39 -3.85
C ILE A 33 2.78 12.37 -2.31
N ALA A 34 2.65 13.53 -1.68
CA ALA A 34 2.62 13.62 -0.22
C ALA A 34 1.47 12.81 0.37
N ALA A 35 0.26 12.92 -0.19
CA ALA A 35 -0.91 12.17 0.25
C ALA A 35 -0.75 10.65 0.07
N LEU A 36 -0.21 10.19 -1.07
CA LEU A 36 0.01 8.76 -1.32
C LEU A 36 1.11 8.18 -0.41
N LYS A 37 2.20 8.92 -0.17
CA LYS A 37 3.23 8.51 0.81
C LYS A 37 2.65 8.42 2.22
N LEU A 38 1.93 9.45 2.66
CA LEU A 38 1.25 9.46 3.96
C LEU A 38 0.28 8.28 4.09
N PHE A 39 -0.51 8.00 3.06
CA PHE A 39 -1.43 6.86 3.07
C PHE A 39 -0.68 5.54 3.34
N ILE A 40 0.43 5.29 2.63
CA ILE A 40 1.26 4.08 2.82
C ILE A 40 1.83 4.03 4.24
N VAL A 41 2.42 5.13 4.73
CA VAL A 41 3.02 5.19 6.08
C VAL A 41 1.96 4.98 7.17
N LEU A 42 0.81 5.65 7.07
CA LEU A 42 -0.29 5.47 8.01
C LEU A 42 -0.78 4.01 8.03
N CYS A 43 -0.87 3.33 6.88
CA CYS A 43 -1.21 1.91 6.84
C CYS A 43 -0.16 1.01 7.51
N LEU A 44 1.13 1.34 7.39
CA LEU A 44 2.21 0.59 8.05
C LEU A 44 2.15 0.70 9.57
N LEU A 45 1.71 1.86 10.08
CA LEU A 45 1.63 2.15 11.51
C LEU A 45 0.29 1.78 12.14
N ALA A 46 -0.78 1.73 11.34
CA ALA A 46 -2.13 1.53 11.84
C ALA A 46 -2.30 0.23 12.61
N LYS A 47 -3.12 0.30 13.65
CA LYS A 47 -3.60 -0.84 14.45
C LYS A 47 -5.10 -0.96 14.27
N GLN A 48 -5.59 -2.19 14.34
CA GLN A 48 -7.01 -2.44 14.43
C GLN A 48 -7.48 -2.06 15.84
N VAL A 49 -8.53 -1.25 15.92
CA VAL A 49 -9.12 -0.81 17.18
C VAL A 49 -10.59 -1.15 17.16
N ASN A 50 -11.04 -1.84 18.21
CA ASN A 50 -12.45 -2.11 18.42
C ASN A 50 -13.14 -0.84 18.93
N ARG A 51 -13.95 -0.22 18.08
CA ARG A 51 -14.88 0.81 18.53
C ARG A 51 -16.22 0.14 18.79
N SER A 52 -16.49 -0.11 20.06
CA SER A 52 -17.78 -0.59 20.52
C SER A 52 -18.73 0.61 20.60
N SER A 53 -19.54 0.85 19.57
CA SER A 53 -20.61 1.86 19.61
C SER A 53 -21.95 1.17 19.84
N GLY A 54 -22.18 0.71 21.07
CA GLY A 54 -23.47 0.19 21.57
C GLY A 54 -24.01 -1.07 20.87
N SER A 55 -24.34 -0.98 19.59
CA SER A 55 -25.07 -1.96 18.79
C SER A 55 -24.26 -2.58 17.64
N SER A 56 -23.11 -1.99 17.28
CA SER A 56 -22.18 -2.52 16.27
C SER A 56 -20.74 -2.46 16.78
N VAL A 57 -20.00 -3.54 16.53
CA VAL A 57 -18.53 -3.53 16.60
C VAL A 57 -18.03 -3.11 15.22
N ASP A 58 -17.67 -1.84 15.08
CA ASP A 58 -17.04 -1.32 13.88
C ASP A 58 -15.53 -1.24 14.12
N ASP A 59 -14.84 -2.36 13.88
CA ASP A 59 -13.38 -2.38 13.90
C ASP A 59 -12.84 -1.43 12.84
N VAL A 60 -12.00 -0.50 13.27
CA VAL A 60 -11.38 0.53 12.44
C VAL A 60 -9.86 0.39 12.45
N LEU A 61 -9.22 0.91 11.40
CA LEU A 61 -7.76 1.10 11.39
C LEU A 61 -7.44 2.49 11.90
N GLU A 62 -6.66 2.56 12.98
CA GLU A 62 -6.29 3.80 13.63
C GLU A 62 -4.79 3.92 13.85
N ILE A 63 -4.32 5.16 13.82
CA ILE A 63 -2.96 5.52 14.17
C ILE A 63 -2.93 6.83 14.94
N ARG A 64 -2.19 6.84 16.06
CA ARG A 64 -1.80 8.06 16.76
C ARG A 64 -0.40 8.43 16.30
N ALA A 65 -0.27 9.58 15.63
CA ALA A 65 1.02 10.06 15.13
C ALA A 65 1.13 11.57 15.29
N THR A 66 2.37 12.05 15.43
CA THR A 66 2.70 13.48 15.40
C THR A 66 3.08 13.91 13.98
N TYR A 67 3.05 15.22 13.72
CA TYR A 67 3.54 15.75 12.46
C TYR A 67 5.03 15.48 12.24
N ASP A 68 5.84 15.49 13.31
CA ASP A 68 7.27 15.20 13.23
C ASP A 68 7.51 13.75 12.81
N GLN A 69 6.82 12.80 13.44
CA GLN A 69 6.89 11.39 13.05
C GLN A 69 6.50 11.19 11.57
N LEU A 70 5.43 11.86 11.11
CA LEU A 70 5.01 11.77 9.70
C LEU A 70 6.01 12.45 8.74
N THR A 71 6.63 13.56 9.16
CA THR A 71 7.67 14.28 8.41
C THR A 71 8.86 13.36 8.18
N ASP A 72 9.35 12.71 9.24
CA ASP A 72 10.52 11.84 9.21
C ASP A 72 10.26 10.58 8.38
N MET A 73 9.20 9.84 8.71
CA MET A 73 8.90 8.55 8.05
C MET A 73 8.53 8.71 6.57
N CYS A 74 7.89 9.81 6.20
CA CYS A 74 7.58 10.09 4.79
C CYS A 74 8.69 10.84 4.07
N SER A 75 9.73 11.36 4.75
CA SER A 75 10.70 12.30 4.19
C SER A 75 10.00 13.46 3.46
N LEU A 76 9.09 14.13 4.16
CA LEU A 76 8.30 15.26 3.68
C LEU A 76 8.50 16.45 4.61
N SER A 77 8.40 17.67 4.10
CA SER A 77 8.32 18.84 4.96
C SER A 77 6.97 18.89 5.71
N ARG A 78 6.91 19.57 6.86
CA ARG A 78 5.66 19.77 7.60
C ARG A 78 4.53 20.38 6.74
N SER A 79 4.89 21.25 5.80
CA SER A 79 3.90 21.85 4.88
C SER A 79 3.35 20.85 3.87
N LEU A 80 4.18 19.95 3.33
CA LEU A 80 3.72 18.84 2.49
C LEU A 80 2.90 17.83 3.28
N VAL A 81 3.29 17.51 4.52
CA VAL A 81 2.49 16.66 5.42
C VAL A 81 1.09 17.26 5.59
N SER A 82 1.00 18.56 5.88
CA SER A 82 -0.28 19.24 6.03
C SER A 82 -1.15 19.18 4.76
N ARG A 83 -0.56 19.43 3.59
CA ARG A 83 -1.31 19.39 2.31
C ARG A 83 -1.72 17.98 1.94
N GLY A 84 -0.85 17.00 2.13
CA GLY A 84 -1.15 15.59 1.88
C GLY A 84 -2.27 15.06 2.80
N LEU A 85 -2.22 15.37 4.10
CA LEU A 85 -3.31 15.03 5.03
C LEU A 85 -4.62 15.71 4.64
N LYS A 86 -4.59 17.00 4.29
CA LYS A 86 -5.77 17.73 3.79
C LYS A 86 -6.37 17.04 2.57
N LYS A 87 -5.54 16.60 1.63
CA LYS A 87 -5.98 15.85 0.45
C LYS A 87 -6.64 14.52 0.85
N LEU A 88 -6.02 13.73 1.74
CA LEU A 88 -6.61 12.48 2.23
C LEU A 88 -7.98 12.68 2.89
N HIS A 89 -8.15 13.78 3.64
CA HIS A 89 -9.45 14.17 4.20
C HIS A 89 -10.48 14.54 3.13
N ILE A 90 -10.11 15.36 2.14
CA ILE A 90 -11.01 15.76 1.04
C ILE A 90 -11.45 14.54 0.23
N THR A 91 -10.54 13.57 -0.01
CA THR A 91 -10.87 12.31 -0.70
C THR A 91 -11.68 11.34 0.15
N GLY A 92 -11.97 11.69 1.41
CA GLY A 92 -12.75 10.85 2.32
C GLY A 92 -12.05 9.55 2.74
N LEU A 93 -10.72 9.44 2.60
CA LEU A 93 -9.96 8.24 2.97
C LEU A 93 -9.59 8.21 4.46
N LEU A 94 -9.59 9.37 5.11
CA LEU A 94 -9.10 9.56 6.47
C LEU A 94 -9.99 10.56 7.22
N SER A 95 -10.25 10.29 8.50
CA SER A 95 -10.72 11.29 9.46
C SER A 95 -9.63 11.52 10.52
N SER A 96 -9.62 12.68 11.18
CA SER A 96 -8.67 12.94 12.26
C SER A 96 -9.33 13.62 13.45
N ALA A 97 -8.88 13.26 14.65
CA ALA A 97 -9.30 13.84 15.92
C ALA A 97 -8.09 14.18 16.79
N GLY A 98 -8.24 15.18 17.68
CA GLY A 98 -7.18 15.63 18.58
C GLY A 98 -6.42 16.86 18.09
N VAL A 99 -5.67 17.48 19.02
CA VAL A 99 -4.98 18.76 18.84
C VAL A 99 -3.50 18.57 18.52
N ARG A 100 -2.67 18.22 19.52
CA ARG A 100 -1.21 18.09 19.39
C ARG A 100 -0.78 16.74 18.82
N THR A 101 -1.36 15.66 19.34
CA THR A 101 -1.22 14.31 18.80
C THR A 101 -2.55 13.95 18.16
N LYS A 102 -2.54 13.73 16.84
CA LYS A 102 -3.75 13.39 16.12
C LYS A 102 -3.93 11.88 16.08
N THR A 103 -5.15 11.45 16.32
CA THR A 103 -5.62 10.12 15.96
C THR A 103 -6.18 10.21 14.56
N TYR A 104 -5.60 9.46 13.64
CA TYR A 104 -6.09 9.32 12.27
C TYR A 104 -6.81 7.99 12.16
N THR A 105 -8.04 8.03 11.63
CA THR A 105 -8.89 6.85 11.45
C THR A 105 -9.20 6.69 9.97
N PHE A 106 -8.93 5.51 9.41
CA PHE A 106 -9.36 5.21 8.04
C PHE A 106 -10.88 5.05 8.00
N THR A 107 -11.51 5.64 7.00
CA THR A 107 -12.98 5.64 6.84
C THR A 107 -13.51 4.32 6.29
N GLN A 108 -12.66 3.51 5.63
CA GLN A 108 -13.02 2.19 5.12
C GLN A 108 -12.83 1.13 6.21
N GLY A 109 -13.86 0.29 6.40
CA GLY A 109 -13.89 -0.73 7.45
C GLY A 109 -12.83 -1.82 7.29
N VAL A 110 -12.40 -2.40 8.42
CA VAL A 110 -11.29 -3.37 8.50
C VAL A 110 -11.59 -4.70 7.79
N TYR A 111 -12.85 -5.10 7.70
CA TYR A 111 -13.23 -6.46 7.28
C TYR A 111 -13.51 -6.62 5.78
N ARG A 112 -13.63 -5.54 5.00
CA ARG A 112 -13.95 -5.63 3.57
C ARG A 112 -13.10 -4.66 2.75
N GLY A 113 -12.51 -5.17 1.68
CA GLY A 113 -11.82 -4.33 0.68
C GLY A 113 -10.46 -3.79 1.14
N TRP A 114 -9.60 -4.68 1.63
CA TRP A 114 -8.20 -4.38 1.95
C TRP A 114 -7.27 -5.37 1.25
N CYS A 115 -6.00 -5.00 1.12
CA CYS A 115 -4.92 -5.88 0.68
C CYS A 115 -3.72 -5.82 1.64
N LYS A 116 -2.79 -6.75 1.50
CA LYS A 116 -1.60 -6.83 2.36
C LYS A 116 -0.49 -5.89 1.87
N LEU A 117 0.02 -5.06 2.76
CA LEU A 117 1.16 -4.17 2.53
C LEU A 117 2.42 -4.79 3.17
N PRO A 118 3.56 -4.95 2.46
CA PRO A 118 4.71 -5.75 2.91
C PRO A 118 5.56 -5.03 3.97
N LYS A 119 5.02 -4.88 5.18
CA LYS A 119 5.63 -4.16 6.30
C LYS A 119 7.07 -4.59 6.58
N ARG A 120 7.33 -5.89 6.72
CA ARG A 120 8.70 -6.39 7.01
C ARG A 120 9.72 -6.02 5.95
N ALA A 121 9.30 -5.92 4.70
CA ALA A 121 10.22 -5.61 3.60
C ALA A 121 10.38 -4.09 3.39
N LEU A 122 9.35 -3.31 3.73
CA LEU A 122 9.36 -1.85 3.58
C LEU A 122 10.03 -1.12 4.75
N VAL A 123 9.79 -1.59 5.97
CA VAL A 123 10.24 -0.92 7.20
C VAL A 123 11.57 -1.50 7.67
N ARG A 124 12.57 -0.64 7.82
CA ARG A 124 13.88 -0.95 8.43
C ARG A 124 13.98 -0.31 9.80
N ASN A 125 14.57 -1.03 10.75
CA ASN A 125 14.81 -0.55 12.12
C ASN A 125 13.54 0.02 12.80
N GLU A 126 12.37 -0.51 12.44
CA GLU A 126 11.04 -0.11 12.96
C GLU A 126 10.57 1.32 12.66
N GLU A 127 11.44 2.21 12.17
CA GLU A 127 11.14 3.64 12.00
C GLU A 127 11.40 4.16 10.58
N GLU A 128 12.22 3.46 9.78
CA GLU A 128 12.62 3.95 8.46
C GLU A 128 11.94 3.22 7.32
N ILE A 129 11.56 3.97 6.28
CA ILE A 129 11.10 3.41 5.01
C ILE A 129 12.03 3.96 3.92
N PRO A 130 13.14 3.26 3.58
CA PRO A 130 14.16 3.79 2.67
C PRO A 130 13.61 4.25 1.32
N ALA A 131 12.59 3.56 0.80
CA ALA A 131 11.94 3.96 -0.44
C ALA A 131 11.37 5.38 -0.37
N MET A 132 10.87 5.85 0.78
CA MET A 132 10.31 7.20 0.92
C MET A 132 11.37 8.31 0.73
N LYS A 133 12.62 8.04 1.13
CA LYS A 133 13.76 8.97 0.98
C LYS A 133 14.16 9.19 -0.48
N ALA A 134 13.84 8.24 -1.38
CA ALA A 134 14.19 8.32 -2.79
C ALA A 134 13.28 9.27 -3.61
N PHE A 135 12.14 9.68 -3.05
CA PHE A 135 11.20 10.60 -3.71
C PHE A 135 11.60 12.06 -3.45
N LEU A 136 11.82 12.82 -4.51
CA LEU A 136 12.00 14.27 -4.53
C LEU A 136 10.68 15.03 -4.37
N ASN A 137 9.55 14.35 -4.61
CA ASN A 137 8.18 14.85 -4.43
C ASN A 137 7.82 16.02 -5.37
N ARG A 138 8.32 15.97 -6.61
CA ARG A 138 8.20 17.07 -7.58
C ARG A 138 7.73 16.61 -8.97
N TYR A 139 7.91 15.34 -9.31
CA TYR A 139 7.75 14.89 -10.69
C TYR A 139 6.56 13.95 -10.88
N SER A 140 5.86 14.07 -12.01
CA SER A 140 4.68 13.25 -12.29
C SER A 140 4.99 11.75 -12.29
N HIS A 141 6.17 11.34 -12.76
CA HIS A 141 6.57 9.92 -12.75
C HIS A 141 6.67 9.34 -11.33
N GLU A 142 6.98 10.14 -10.31
CA GLU A 142 7.01 9.72 -8.91
C GLU A 142 5.60 9.47 -8.38
N ARG A 143 4.67 10.39 -8.68
CA ARG A 143 3.24 10.21 -8.38
C ARG A 143 2.71 8.96 -9.06
N ASP A 144 2.99 8.82 -10.34
CA ASP A 144 2.50 7.73 -11.17
C ASP A 144 3.08 6.38 -10.71
N ALA A 145 4.34 6.35 -10.27
CA ALA A 145 4.94 5.21 -9.59
C ALA A 145 4.16 4.81 -8.34
N LEU A 146 3.84 5.75 -7.44
CA LEU A 146 3.05 5.43 -6.23
C LEU A 146 1.66 4.89 -6.58
N LYS A 147 1.00 5.45 -7.60
CA LYS A 147 -0.30 4.97 -8.09
C LYS A 147 -0.21 3.54 -8.62
N CYS A 148 0.79 3.27 -9.46
CA CYS A 148 1.07 1.92 -9.97
C CYS A 148 1.34 0.94 -8.82
N PHE A 149 2.17 1.32 -7.84
CA PHE A 149 2.50 0.47 -6.70
C PHE A 149 1.26 0.08 -5.87
N LEU A 150 0.41 1.06 -5.53
CA LEU A 150 -0.82 0.82 -4.79
C LEU A 150 -1.78 -0.08 -5.56
N TYR A 151 -1.93 0.14 -6.87
CA TYR A 151 -2.80 -0.68 -7.69
C TYR A 151 -2.29 -2.12 -7.88
N ILE A 152 -0.98 -2.30 -8.05
CA ILE A 152 -0.35 -3.62 -8.12
C ILE A 152 -0.58 -4.38 -6.80
N LEU A 153 -0.42 -3.73 -5.65
CA LEU A 153 -0.73 -4.33 -4.34
C LEU A 153 -2.22 -4.69 -4.21
N ALA A 154 -3.12 -3.78 -4.60
CA ALA A 154 -4.56 -4.00 -4.52
C ALA A 154 -5.05 -5.14 -5.42
N SER A 155 -4.36 -5.39 -6.53
CA SER A 155 -4.71 -6.42 -7.52
C SER A 155 -4.13 -7.80 -7.19
N ARG A 156 -3.28 -7.92 -6.15
CA ARG A 156 -2.66 -9.20 -5.81
C ARG A 156 -3.65 -10.19 -5.23
N SER A 157 -3.49 -11.45 -5.65
CA SER A 157 -4.08 -12.59 -4.94
C SER A 157 -3.31 -12.91 -3.67
N ASN A 158 -3.99 -13.50 -2.69
CA ASN A 158 -3.38 -14.09 -1.49
C ASN A 158 -2.65 -15.41 -1.77
N SER A 159 -2.88 -16.04 -2.93
CA SER A 159 -2.30 -17.35 -3.29
C SER A 159 -1.03 -17.27 -4.14
N ARG A 160 -0.75 -16.13 -4.78
CA ARG A 160 0.36 -15.97 -5.71
C ARG A 160 1.35 -14.92 -5.21
N THR A 161 2.64 -15.18 -5.40
CA THR A 161 3.71 -14.23 -5.06
C THR A 161 3.83 -13.10 -6.09
N TYR A 162 3.12 -13.18 -7.20
CA TYR A 162 3.11 -12.19 -8.26
C TYR A 162 1.68 -11.80 -8.64
N VAL A 163 1.57 -10.75 -9.44
CA VAL A 163 0.34 -10.39 -10.15
C VAL A 163 0.65 -10.18 -11.63
N ASP A 164 -0.25 -10.66 -12.49
CA ASP A 164 -0.18 -10.43 -13.93
C ASP A 164 -1.15 -9.29 -14.26
N LEU A 165 -0.66 -8.20 -14.85
CA LEU A 165 -1.46 -7.03 -15.24
C LEU A 165 -1.03 -6.52 -16.61
N SER A 166 -2.00 -6.14 -17.44
CA SER A 166 -1.71 -5.44 -18.69
C SER A 166 -1.51 -3.94 -18.44
N ARG A 167 -0.81 -3.27 -19.36
CA ARG A 167 -0.60 -1.81 -19.29
C ARG A 167 -1.93 -1.06 -19.37
N GLY A 168 -2.85 -1.52 -20.22
CA GLY A 168 -4.19 -0.95 -20.36
C GLY A 168 -4.99 -1.03 -19.06
N THR A 169 -4.92 -2.15 -18.35
CA THR A 169 -5.56 -2.31 -17.05
C THR A 169 -4.96 -1.36 -16.00
N ILE A 170 -3.63 -1.24 -15.94
CA ILE A 170 -2.96 -0.28 -15.05
C ILE A 170 -3.40 1.15 -15.39
N ALA A 171 -3.36 1.54 -16.67
CA ALA A 171 -3.75 2.87 -17.12
C ALA A 171 -5.21 3.18 -16.77
N GLN A 172 -6.13 2.25 -17.03
CA GLN A 172 -7.55 2.42 -16.75
C GLN A 172 -7.83 2.63 -15.25
N LYS A 173 -7.15 1.88 -14.39
CA LYS A 173 -7.41 1.88 -12.93
C LYS A 173 -6.65 2.94 -12.17
N THR A 174 -5.48 3.35 -12.66
CA THR A 174 -4.66 4.39 -12.01
C THR A 174 -4.83 5.75 -12.66
N GLY A 175 -5.24 5.83 -13.93
CA GLY A 175 -5.20 7.07 -14.71
C GLY A 175 -3.79 7.48 -15.15
N VAL A 176 -2.78 6.63 -14.97
CA VAL A 176 -1.44 6.83 -15.55
C VAL A 176 -1.51 6.54 -17.05
N SER A 177 -0.91 7.39 -17.88
CA SER A 177 -0.93 7.20 -19.33
C SER A 177 -0.05 6.01 -19.74
N LEU A 178 -0.38 5.34 -20.85
CA LEU A 178 0.33 4.14 -21.30
C LEU A 178 1.83 4.39 -21.51
N ASP A 179 2.19 5.56 -22.02
CA ASP A 179 3.57 6.03 -22.24
C ASP A 179 4.34 6.27 -20.93
N ALA A 180 3.65 6.64 -19.86
CA ALA A 180 4.27 6.92 -18.56
C ALA A 180 4.46 5.66 -17.69
N ILE A 181 3.78 4.54 -18.00
CA ILE A 181 3.84 3.31 -17.19
C ILE A 181 5.26 2.77 -17.08
N ASP A 182 5.99 2.66 -18.19
CA ASP A 182 7.33 2.05 -18.17
C ASP A 182 8.30 2.88 -17.31
N GLY A 183 8.21 4.22 -17.38
CA GLY A 183 8.97 5.12 -16.51
C GLY A 183 8.60 4.98 -15.03
N ALA A 184 7.30 4.89 -14.72
CA ALA A 184 6.80 4.67 -13.36
C ALA A 184 7.26 3.32 -12.79
N ILE A 185 7.18 2.24 -13.58
CA ILE A 185 7.65 0.90 -13.18
C ILE A 185 9.17 0.87 -12.99
N GLY A 186 9.93 1.50 -13.89
CA GLY A 186 11.38 1.63 -13.75
C GLY A 186 11.77 2.35 -12.45
N PHE A 187 11.06 3.41 -12.09
CA PHE A 187 11.24 4.11 -10.81
C PHE A 187 10.88 3.23 -9.59
N LEU A 188 9.83 2.40 -9.69
CA LEU A 188 9.51 1.44 -8.63
C LEU A 188 10.58 0.35 -8.47
N GLN A 189 11.25 -0.06 -9.55
CA GLN A 189 12.39 -0.98 -9.47
C GLN A 189 13.61 -0.32 -8.84
N SER A 190 13.94 0.93 -9.22
CA SER A 190 15.09 1.66 -8.65
C SER A 190 14.91 1.94 -7.15
N THR A 191 13.68 2.18 -6.70
CA THR A 191 13.33 2.36 -5.28
C THR A 191 13.08 1.05 -4.52
N SER A 192 13.26 -0.10 -5.18
CA SER A 192 13.02 -1.44 -4.63
C SER A 192 11.58 -1.71 -4.17
N LEU A 193 10.60 -0.88 -4.52
CA LEU A 193 9.18 -1.13 -4.24
C LEU A 193 8.63 -2.30 -5.08
N ILE A 194 9.19 -2.48 -6.29
CA ILE A 194 9.02 -3.68 -7.12
C ILE A 194 10.38 -4.39 -7.23
N SER A 195 10.38 -5.67 -6.88
CA SER A 195 11.58 -6.52 -6.90
C SER A 195 11.87 -7.12 -8.27
N LYS A 196 10.84 -7.40 -9.07
CA LYS A 196 10.97 -8.01 -10.39
C LYS A 196 9.79 -7.67 -11.28
N VAL A 197 10.05 -7.52 -12.57
CA VAL A 197 9.06 -7.44 -13.64
C VAL A 197 9.46 -8.41 -14.73
N GLU A 198 8.52 -9.19 -15.25
CA GLU A 198 8.71 -10.02 -16.44
C GLU A 198 7.67 -9.65 -17.49
N ASP A 199 8.13 -9.43 -18.72
CA ASP A 199 7.24 -9.32 -19.87
C ASP A 199 6.70 -10.71 -20.23
N LYS A 200 5.37 -10.84 -20.29
CA LYS A 200 4.69 -12.06 -20.71
C LYS A 200 4.19 -11.98 -22.16
N GLY A 201 4.49 -10.89 -22.85
CA GLY A 201 4.10 -10.65 -24.23
C GLY A 201 2.61 -10.32 -24.36
N PHE A 202 2.06 -10.63 -25.52
CA PHE A 202 0.63 -10.45 -25.81
C PHE A 202 -0.11 -11.74 -25.51
N LEU A 203 -1.41 -11.65 -25.25
CA LEU A 203 -2.27 -12.82 -25.19
C LEU A 203 -2.21 -13.55 -26.54
N ALA A 204 -2.16 -14.88 -26.51
CA ALA A 204 -1.92 -15.73 -27.69
C ALA A 204 -2.89 -15.46 -28.86
N ASN A 205 -4.11 -15.00 -28.57
CA ASN A 205 -5.17 -14.74 -29.54
C ASN A 205 -5.30 -13.26 -29.95
N SER A 206 -4.37 -12.40 -29.56
CA SER A 206 -4.41 -10.97 -29.90
C SER A 206 -4.05 -10.77 -31.37
N ILE A 207 -5.06 -10.49 -32.20
CA ILE A 207 -4.92 -10.25 -33.65
C ILE A 207 -4.16 -8.93 -33.91
N ARG A 208 -4.29 -7.96 -33.00
CA ARG A 208 -3.62 -6.66 -33.06
C ARG A 208 -2.73 -6.50 -31.84
N ARG A 209 -1.42 -6.34 -32.04
CA ARG A 209 -0.43 -6.11 -30.97
C ARG A 209 -0.56 -4.72 -30.35
N ASP A 210 -1.71 -4.44 -29.72
CA ASP A 210 -1.94 -3.21 -28.97
C ASP A 210 -1.14 -3.24 -27.67
N LEU A 211 -0.29 -2.24 -27.47
CA LEU A 211 0.54 -2.09 -26.27
C LEU A 211 -0.29 -2.08 -24.98
N SER A 212 -1.56 -1.68 -25.04
CA SER A 212 -2.48 -1.73 -23.90
C SER A 212 -2.75 -3.17 -23.43
N GLU A 213 -2.68 -4.16 -24.32
CA GLU A 213 -2.91 -5.58 -24.03
C GLU A 213 -1.66 -6.31 -23.57
N ARG A 214 -0.47 -5.70 -23.68
CA ARG A 214 0.80 -6.35 -23.32
C ARG A 214 0.83 -6.66 -21.83
N LEU A 215 0.93 -7.96 -21.52
CA LEU A 215 0.85 -8.49 -20.18
C LEU A 215 2.23 -8.51 -19.52
N HIS A 216 2.31 -8.04 -18.29
CA HIS A 216 3.51 -8.12 -17.48
C HIS A 216 3.20 -8.79 -16.15
N ARG A 217 4.20 -9.47 -15.60
CA ARG A 217 4.16 -10.07 -14.28
C ARG A 217 4.99 -9.24 -13.31
N TYR A 218 4.40 -8.87 -12.19
CA TYR A 218 5.01 -7.99 -11.18
C TYR A 218 5.20 -8.71 -9.85
N TRP A 219 6.38 -8.56 -9.25
CA TRP A 219 6.67 -8.95 -7.88
C TRP A 219 6.97 -7.73 -7.05
N VAL A 220 6.04 -7.36 -6.17
CA VAL A 220 6.28 -6.33 -5.15
C VAL A 220 7.35 -6.80 -4.16
N ILE A 221 8.00 -5.84 -3.49
CA ILE A 221 8.93 -6.13 -2.41
C ILE A 221 8.31 -7.04 -1.34
N GLY A 222 9.08 -8.00 -0.83
CA GLY A 222 8.60 -8.95 0.19
C GLY A 222 7.48 -9.87 -0.30
N SER A 223 7.35 -10.06 -1.61
CA SER A 223 6.21 -10.75 -2.22
C SER A 223 5.92 -12.16 -1.70
N SER A 224 6.96 -12.92 -1.37
CA SER A 224 6.88 -14.24 -0.73
C SER A 224 6.20 -14.16 0.64
N SER A 225 6.54 -13.14 1.43
CA SER A 225 6.01 -12.96 2.78
C SER A 225 4.54 -12.54 2.83
N LEU A 226 4.03 -11.98 1.72
CA LEU A 226 2.64 -11.54 1.63
C LEU A 226 1.64 -12.70 1.55
N ASN A 227 2.04 -13.90 1.16
CA ASN A 227 1.10 -15.03 1.08
C ASN A 227 0.82 -15.67 2.45
N TYR A 228 1.69 -15.48 3.44
CA TYR A 228 1.48 -16.02 4.77
C TYR A 228 0.26 -15.37 5.44
N LYS A 229 -0.55 -16.20 6.12
CA LYS A 229 -1.51 -15.72 7.11
C LYS A 229 -0.69 -15.38 8.36
N THR A 230 -0.43 -14.10 8.63
CA THR A 230 0.02 -13.74 9.98
C THR A 230 -1.17 -13.88 10.89
N TYR A 231 -1.12 -14.83 11.80
CA TYR A 231 -1.92 -14.79 13.00
C TYR A 231 -1.39 -13.62 13.82
N SER A 232 -2.20 -12.59 14.01
CA SER A 232 -1.93 -11.54 14.99
C SER A 232 -1.98 -12.21 16.36
N VAL A 233 -0.81 -12.45 16.95
CA VAL A 233 -0.71 -12.90 18.34
C VAL A 233 -1.05 -11.69 19.21
N GLU A 234 -2.33 -11.47 19.42
CA GLU A 234 -2.78 -10.67 20.57
C GLU A 234 -2.63 -11.53 21.83
N SER A 235 -2.40 -10.87 22.95
CA SER A 235 -1.61 -11.32 24.10
C SER A 235 -2.16 -12.47 24.96
N GLU A 236 -3.09 -13.30 24.47
CA GLU A 236 -3.70 -14.39 25.24
C GLU A 236 -3.72 -15.77 24.56
N ASP A 237 -3.07 -15.96 23.40
CA ASP A 237 -3.10 -17.26 22.71
C ASP A 237 -1.93 -18.21 23.02
N SER A 238 -2.30 -19.50 23.01
CA SER A 238 -1.59 -20.70 23.51
C SER A 238 -0.11 -20.88 23.11
N ILE A 239 0.60 -21.67 23.93
CA ILE A 239 2.06 -21.96 23.85
C ILE A 239 2.53 -22.41 22.45
N LEU A 240 1.67 -23.06 21.66
CA LEU A 240 1.96 -23.51 20.28
C LEU A 240 2.27 -22.35 19.31
N VAL A 241 1.81 -21.14 19.64
CA VAL A 241 1.95 -19.93 18.80
C VAL A 241 3.28 -19.20 19.05
N ARG A 242 3.95 -19.48 20.19
CA ARG A 242 5.19 -18.81 20.59
C ARG A 242 6.45 -19.45 20.02
N GLU A 243 6.35 -20.69 19.54
CA GLU A 243 7.46 -21.50 19.02
C GLU A 243 7.26 -21.81 17.53
N PRO A 244 7.91 -21.09 16.60
CA PRO A 244 7.77 -21.31 15.15
C PRO A 244 8.10 -22.75 14.71
N SER A 245 9.01 -23.41 15.43
CA SER A 245 9.42 -24.81 15.28
C SER A 245 8.23 -25.79 15.35
N LEU A 246 7.30 -25.59 16.28
CA LEU A 246 6.17 -26.50 16.50
C LEU A 246 5.14 -26.42 15.36
N TYR A 247 4.90 -25.23 14.82
CA TYR A 247 3.99 -25.04 13.68
C TYR A 247 4.49 -25.69 12.38
N PHE A 248 5.81 -25.68 12.16
CA PHE A 248 6.42 -26.38 11.02
C PHE A 248 6.30 -27.90 11.13
N MET A 249 6.35 -28.47 12.34
CA MET A 249 6.21 -29.91 12.56
C MET A 249 4.77 -30.40 12.34
N GLU A 250 3.77 -29.57 12.65
CA GLU A 250 2.36 -29.94 12.56
C GLU A 250 1.82 -29.85 11.12
N ASN A 251 2.26 -28.87 10.33
CA ASN A 251 1.87 -28.75 8.91
C ASN A 251 2.59 -29.73 7.96
N ASN A 252 3.70 -30.35 8.39
CA ASN A 252 4.39 -31.39 7.62
C ASN A 252 3.90 -32.82 7.97
N ARG A 253 2.87 -32.96 8.80
CA ARG A 253 2.22 -34.25 9.12
C ARG A 253 0.96 -34.53 8.30
N ARG A 254 0.72 -33.80 7.20
CA ARG A 254 -0.38 -34.05 6.27
C ARG A 254 0.13 -34.34 4.86
#